data_AF-A0A418SJR2-F1
#
_entry.id   AF-A0A418SJR2-F1
#
_cell.length_a   1.000
_cell.length_b   1.000
_cell.length_c   1.000
_cell.angle_alpha   90.00
_cell.angle_beta   90.00
_cell.angle_gamma   90.00
#
_symmetry.space_group_name_H-M   'P 1'
#
loop_
_entity.id
_entity.type
_entity.pdbx_description
1 polymer ?
#
loop_
_entity_poly.entity_id
_entity_poly.type
_entity_poly.pdbx_seq_one_letter_code
_entity_poly.pdbx_strand_id
1 'polypeptide(L)'
;MESKVIKTKGIGWQPIIFGLVVCCISGLFASGLISLRGRGGDEAAMIVGSAFMVIGLLPILWGLRLLLIRPKGLYLTQTGFSDRQLFRNEIPWTALSAVRSGKAVDGRNAAVWLDVPPEALASARATGAGRLLSIRKGQGVSYTTKMIDIPLKDFADTVHAYANAALRQGR
;
A
#
# COMPACT_ATOMS: atom_id res chain seq x y z
N MET A 1 -12.13 6.58 -25.01
CA MET A 1 -12.57 6.02 -23.72
C MET A 1 -12.26 7.03 -22.62
N GLU A 2 -13.22 7.41 -21.77
CA GLU A 2 -12.95 8.39 -20.71
C GLU A 2 -12.18 7.76 -19.54
N SER A 3 -11.24 8.53 -18.97
CA SER A 3 -10.49 8.09 -17.79
C SER A 3 -11.41 8.04 -16.58
N LYS A 4 -11.25 7.00 -15.75
CA LYS A 4 -12.05 6.80 -14.54
C LYS A 4 -11.16 6.57 -13.34
N VAL A 5 -11.57 7.09 -12.20
CA VAL A 5 -10.88 6.86 -10.93
C VAL A 5 -11.79 6.04 -10.04
N ILE A 6 -11.37 4.82 -9.71
CA ILE A 6 -12.00 4.05 -8.64
C ILE A 6 -11.37 4.49 -7.32
N LYS A 7 -12.17 5.11 -6.45
CA LYS A 7 -11.69 5.62 -5.15
C LYS A 7 -11.16 4.47 -4.29
N THR A 8 -9.96 4.65 -3.76
CA THR A 8 -9.36 3.75 -2.76
C THR A 8 -9.17 4.48 -1.44
N LYS A 9 -9.38 3.76 -0.34
CA LYS A 9 -9.11 4.26 1.02
C LYS A 9 -7.60 4.49 1.18
N GLY A 10 -7.25 5.57 1.86
CA GLY A 10 -5.85 5.92 2.09
C GLY A 10 -5.20 4.96 3.09
N ILE A 11 -4.07 4.36 2.72
CA ILE A 11 -3.32 3.40 3.56
C ILE A 11 -2.43 4.14 4.60
N GLY A 12 -2.23 5.45 4.42
CA GLY A 12 -1.25 6.24 5.19
C GLY A 12 -1.48 6.37 6.69
N TRP A 13 -2.70 6.15 7.21
CA TRP A 13 -2.98 6.27 8.64
C TRP A 13 -2.32 5.17 9.49
N GLN A 14 -2.27 3.93 8.98
CA GLN A 14 -1.71 2.78 9.70
C GLN A 14 -0.22 2.97 10.07
N PRO A 15 0.68 3.32 9.14
CA PRO A 15 2.07 3.58 9.48
C PRO A 15 2.27 4.80 10.37
N ILE A 16 1.41 5.83 10.28
CA ILE A 16 1.46 6.98 11.21
C ILE A 16 1.18 6.52 12.64
N ILE A 17 0.09 5.77 12.86
CA ILE A 17 -0.28 5.27 14.19
C ILE A 17 0.82 4.38 14.75
N PHE A 18 1.35 3.46 13.94
CA PHE A 18 2.45 2.59 14.36
C PHE A 18 3.68 3.41 14.77
N GLY A 19 4.10 4.37 13.95
CA GLY A 19 5.24 5.23 14.25
C GLY A 19 5.03 6.08 15.51
N LEU A 20 3.84 6.64 15.70
CA LEU A 20 3.48 7.38 16.91
C LEU A 20 3.57 6.50 18.16
N VAL A 21 3.06 5.26 18.11
CA VAL A 21 3.17 4.32 19.23
C VAL A 21 4.64 4.04 19.58
N VAL A 22 5.48 3.78 18.57
CA VAL A 22 6.92 3.58 18.78
C VAL A 22 7.54 4.82 19.40
N CYS A 23 7.33 6.01 18.83
CA CYS A 23 7.87 7.26 19.39
C CYS A 23 7.40 7.51 20.82
N CYS A 24 6.13 7.27 21.14
CA CYS A 24 5.59 7.45 22.49
C CYS A 24 6.21 6.48 23.48
N ILE A 25 6.26 5.18 23.17
CA ILE A 25 6.85 4.17 24.06
C ILE A 25 8.35 4.44 24.25
N SER A 26 9.06 4.78 23.19
CA SER A 26 10.49 5.08 23.24
C SER A 26 10.78 6.39 24.00
N GLY A 27 9.90 7.39 23.90
CA GLY A 27 9.99 8.62 24.71
C GLY A 27 9.73 8.36 26.19
N LEU A 28 8.77 7.49 26.52
CA LEU A 28 8.53 7.04 27.90
C LEU A 28 9.72 6.24 28.45
N PHE A 29 10.39 5.46 27.61
CA PHE A 29 11.62 4.74 27.96
C PHE A 29 12.81 5.70 28.15
N ALA A 30 12.99 6.67 27.25
CA ALA A 30 14.05 7.68 27.32
C ALA A 30 13.92 8.62 28.52
N SER A 31 12.68 8.91 28.94
CA SER A 31 12.38 9.75 30.10
C SER A 31 12.39 9.00 31.44
N GLY A 32 12.71 7.69 31.43
CA GLY A 32 12.75 6.88 32.65
C GLY A 32 11.39 6.58 33.27
N LEU A 33 10.29 6.94 32.60
CA LEU A 33 8.92 6.62 33.05
C LEU A 33 8.62 5.11 32.93
N ILE A 34 9.30 4.43 32.00
CA ILE A 34 9.30 2.97 31.86
C ILE A 34 10.75 2.49 32.01
N SER A 35 11.19 2.18 33.23
CA SER A 35 12.51 1.60 33.48
C SER A 35 12.49 0.07 33.46
N LEU A 36 13.46 -0.54 32.77
CA LEU A 36 13.95 -1.87 33.13
C LEU A 36 14.73 -1.71 34.43
N ARG A 37 14.24 -2.31 35.53
CA ARG A 37 14.84 -2.21 36.87
C ARG A 37 16.37 -2.39 36.85
N GLY A 38 17.13 -1.39 37.30
CA GLY A 38 18.57 -1.50 37.57
C GLY A 38 19.25 -0.13 37.71
N ARG A 39 19.72 0.20 38.92
CA ARG A 39 20.49 1.43 39.20
C ARG A 39 21.79 1.42 38.39
N GLY A 40 21.92 2.34 37.43
CA GLY A 40 23.13 2.55 36.63
C GLY A 40 22.92 2.63 35.10
N GLY A 41 21.69 2.49 34.60
CA GLY A 41 21.39 2.40 33.16
C GLY A 41 20.74 3.62 32.51
N ASP A 42 20.59 4.75 33.21
CA ASP A 42 19.76 5.88 32.74
C ASP A 42 20.28 6.51 31.43
N GLU A 43 21.60 6.61 31.28
CA GLU A 43 22.22 7.12 30.05
C GLU A 43 22.02 6.15 28.87
N ALA A 44 22.14 4.83 29.11
CA ALA A 44 21.87 3.82 28.10
C ALA A 44 20.38 3.79 27.72
N ALA A 45 19.46 3.94 28.67
CA ALA A 45 18.03 4.02 28.41
C ALA A 45 17.65 5.28 27.62
N MET A 46 18.28 6.42 27.93
CA MET A 46 18.12 7.66 27.18
C MET A 46 18.61 7.53 25.74
N ILE A 47 19.82 6.99 25.52
CA ILE A 47 20.39 6.79 24.17
C ILE A 47 19.52 5.83 23.36
N VAL A 48 19.17 4.68 23.94
CA VAL A 48 18.36 3.66 23.28
C VAL A 48 16.97 4.22 22.97
N GLY A 49 16.30 4.83 23.94
CA GLY A 49 14.98 5.44 23.75
C GLY A 49 15.00 6.55 22.69
N SER A 50 16.02 7.40 22.67
CA SER A 50 16.20 8.44 21.65
C SER A 50 16.41 7.84 20.25
N ALA A 51 17.23 6.80 20.14
CA ALA A 51 17.45 6.10 18.87
C ALA A 51 16.15 5.48 18.34
N PHE A 52 15.37 4.82 19.20
CA PHE A 52 14.08 4.26 18.80
C PHE A 52 13.04 5.33 18.46
N MET A 53 13.06 6.50 19.11
CA MET A 53 12.23 7.64 18.70
C MET A 53 12.56 8.09 17.27
N VAL A 54 13.85 8.21 16.93
CA VAL A 54 14.28 8.58 15.58
C VAL A 54 13.87 7.52 14.56
N ILE A 55 14.03 6.23 14.87
CA ILE A 55 13.57 5.13 14.02
C ILE A 55 12.04 5.18 13.86
N GLY A 56 11.30 5.51 14.93
CA GLY A 56 9.85 5.67 14.92
C GLY A 56 9.34 6.82 14.04
N LEU A 57 10.16 7.85 13.77
CA LEU A 57 9.81 8.92 12.84
C LEU A 57 9.73 8.43 11.39
N LEU A 58 10.49 7.40 11.01
CA LEU A 58 10.51 6.87 9.64
C LEU A 58 9.12 6.41 9.15
N PRO A 59 8.37 5.55 9.88
CA PRO A 59 7.00 5.18 9.49
C PRO A 59 6.02 6.36 9.55
N ILE A 60 6.21 7.35 10.44
CA ILE A 60 5.38 8.57 10.47
C ILE A 60 5.55 9.36 9.17
N LEU A 61 6.80 9.66 8.79
CA LEU A 61 7.10 10.39 7.56
C LEU A 61 6.60 9.64 6.32
N TRP A 62 6.77 8.31 6.30
CA TRP A 62 6.26 7.48 5.22
C TRP A 62 4.73 7.50 5.14
N GLY A 63 4.03 7.42 6.28
CA GLY A 63 2.58 7.48 6.34
C GLY A 63 2.01 8.85 5.98
N LEU A 64 2.65 9.94 6.42
CA LEU A 64 2.31 11.31 6.01
C LEU A 64 2.45 11.47 4.49
N ARG A 65 3.54 10.97 3.91
CA ARG A 65 3.72 10.94 2.45
C ARG A 65 2.56 10.22 1.76
N LEU A 66 2.13 9.06 2.26
CA LEU A 66 0.98 8.33 1.71
C LEU A 66 -0.35 9.08 1.87
N LEU A 67 -0.55 9.81 2.97
CA LEU A 67 -1.76 10.64 3.16
C LEU A 67 -1.83 11.81 2.17
N LEU A 68 -0.68 12.39 1.83
CA LEU A 68 -0.54 13.53 0.92
C LEU A 68 -0.68 13.13 -0.56
N ILE A 69 -0.55 11.85 -0.90
CA ILE A 69 -0.74 11.38 -2.29
C ILE A 69 -2.17 11.70 -2.72
N ARG A 70 -2.28 12.54 -3.75
CA ARG A 70 -3.53 12.81 -4.46
C ARG A 70 -3.36 12.59 -5.97
N PRO A 71 -4.43 12.18 -6.64
CA PRO A 71 -5.73 11.78 -6.07
C PRO A 71 -5.71 10.28 -5.69
N LYS A 72 -6.43 9.88 -4.62
CA LYS A 72 -6.38 8.52 -4.07
C LYS A 72 -7.32 7.59 -4.85
N GLY A 73 -6.77 6.61 -5.53
CA GLY A 73 -7.57 5.68 -6.30
C GLY A 73 -6.78 4.90 -7.33
N LEU A 74 -7.43 3.87 -7.85
CA LEU A 74 -7.02 3.20 -9.07
C LEU A 74 -7.49 4.02 -10.27
N TYR A 75 -6.55 4.64 -10.96
CA TYR A 75 -6.74 5.33 -12.23
C TYR A 75 -6.84 4.30 -13.32
N LEU A 76 -7.92 4.36 -14.08
CA LEU A 76 -8.12 3.61 -15.31
C LEU A 76 -8.00 4.61 -16.45
N THR A 77 -6.93 4.51 -17.22
CA THR A 77 -6.66 5.36 -18.38
C THR A 77 -6.88 4.58 -19.67
N GLN A 78 -6.70 5.23 -20.81
CA GLN A 78 -6.78 4.57 -22.11
C GLN A 78 -5.62 3.59 -22.32
N THR A 79 -4.45 3.90 -21.78
CA THR A 79 -3.19 3.16 -21.98
C THR A 79 -2.94 2.10 -20.91
N GLY A 80 -3.53 2.25 -19.72
CA GLY A 80 -3.27 1.35 -18.62
C GLY A 80 -4.03 1.69 -17.34
N PHE A 81 -3.46 1.27 -16.23
CA PHE A 81 -3.95 1.60 -14.90
C PHE A 81 -2.82 1.94 -13.94
N SER A 82 -3.12 2.79 -12.96
CA SER A 82 -2.14 3.21 -11.94
C SER A 82 -2.84 3.46 -10.61
N ASP A 83 -2.27 3.00 -9.51
CA ASP A 83 -2.61 3.47 -8.17
C ASP A 83 -1.35 4.11 -7.58
N ARG A 84 -1.37 5.43 -7.39
CA ARG A 84 -0.22 6.20 -6.92
C ARG A 84 0.25 5.80 -5.51
N GLN A 85 -0.59 5.13 -4.73
CA GLN A 85 -0.19 4.59 -3.43
C GLN A 85 0.65 3.31 -3.60
N LEU A 86 0.41 2.54 -4.67
CA LEU A 86 1.00 1.23 -4.90
C LEU A 86 2.10 1.22 -5.95
N PHE A 87 2.04 2.12 -6.94
CA PHE A 87 2.97 2.20 -8.07
C PHE A 87 3.38 3.65 -8.30
N ARG A 88 4.59 3.85 -8.84
CA ARG A 88 5.02 5.20 -9.28
C ARG A 88 4.63 5.47 -10.73
N ASN A 89 4.64 4.43 -11.56
CA ASN A 89 4.30 4.53 -12.98
C ASN A 89 3.01 3.78 -13.28
N GLU A 90 2.45 4.01 -14.47
CA GLU A 90 1.29 3.28 -14.99
C GLU A 90 1.69 1.88 -15.46
N ILE A 91 0.79 0.90 -15.27
CA ILE A 91 0.90 -0.45 -15.82
C ILE A 91 0.04 -0.51 -17.09
N PRO A 92 0.59 -0.87 -18.25
CA PRO A 92 -0.18 -0.92 -19.49
C PRO A 92 -1.23 -2.03 -19.45
N TRP A 93 -2.37 -1.84 -20.12
CA TRP A 93 -3.44 -2.84 -20.18
C TRP A 93 -2.99 -4.17 -20.79
N THR A 94 -2.00 -4.15 -21.69
CA THR A 94 -1.39 -5.35 -22.28
C THR A 94 -0.66 -6.23 -21.28
N ALA A 95 -0.26 -5.68 -20.12
CA ALA A 95 0.38 -6.43 -19.06
C ALA A 95 -0.63 -7.10 -18.10
N LEU A 96 -1.92 -6.74 -18.16
CA LEU A 96 -2.94 -7.36 -17.32
C LEU A 96 -3.31 -8.73 -17.89
N SER A 97 -2.85 -9.80 -17.24
CA SER A 97 -3.12 -11.17 -17.70
C SER A 97 -4.51 -11.66 -17.32
N ALA A 98 -4.99 -11.31 -16.13
CA ALA A 98 -6.31 -11.69 -15.63
C ALA A 98 -6.76 -10.80 -14.46
N VAL A 99 -8.07 -10.79 -14.21
CA VAL A 99 -8.67 -10.27 -12.97
C VAL A 99 -9.36 -11.44 -12.26
N ARG A 100 -8.82 -11.86 -11.12
CA ARG A 100 -9.28 -13.03 -10.36
C ARG A 100 -9.92 -12.63 -9.03
N SER A 101 -11.03 -13.26 -8.67
CA SER A 101 -11.56 -13.17 -7.30
C SER A 101 -10.93 -14.25 -6.42
N GLY A 102 -10.60 -13.93 -5.18
CA GLY A 102 -9.99 -14.88 -4.25
C GLY A 102 -9.84 -14.32 -2.85
N LYS A 103 -8.84 -14.83 -2.13
CA LYS A 103 -8.45 -14.32 -0.81
C LYS A 103 -7.24 -13.40 -0.93
N ALA A 104 -7.15 -12.40 -0.08
CA ALA A 104 -6.01 -11.50 0.03
C ALA A 104 -4.74 -12.25 0.43
N VAL A 105 -3.58 -11.58 0.40
CA VAL A 105 -2.28 -12.13 0.81
C VAL A 105 -2.34 -12.75 2.22
N ASP A 106 -3.10 -12.14 3.12
CA ASP A 106 -3.29 -12.60 4.51
C ASP A 106 -4.17 -13.85 4.66
N GLY A 107 -4.80 -14.32 3.58
CA GLY A 107 -5.69 -15.49 3.57
C GLY A 107 -7.01 -15.32 4.31
N ARG A 108 -7.30 -14.12 4.85
CA ARG A 108 -8.47 -13.85 5.69
C ARG A 108 -9.53 -13.04 4.96
N ASN A 109 -9.12 -12.01 4.22
CA ASN A 109 -10.05 -11.10 3.57
C ASN A 109 -10.33 -11.54 2.13
N ALA A 110 -11.55 -11.35 1.64
CA ALA A 110 -11.84 -11.47 0.21
C ALA A 110 -11.13 -10.37 -0.57
N ALA A 111 -10.63 -10.70 -1.76
CA ALA A 111 -9.87 -9.79 -2.61
C ALA A 111 -10.11 -10.03 -4.10
N VAL A 112 -9.92 -8.98 -4.88
CA VAL A 112 -9.75 -9.05 -6.33
C VAL A 112 -8.26 -8.87 -6.65
N TRP A 113 -7.72 -9.80 -7.41
CA TRP A 113 -6.34 -9.81 -7.87
C TRP A 113 -6.28 -9.32 -9.30
N LEU A 114 -5.47 -8.29 -9.54
CA LEU A 114 -5.05 -7.87 -10.86
C LEU A 114 -3.75 -8.59 -11.18
N ASP A 115 -3.79 -9.62 -12.01
CA ASP A 115 -2.60 -10.40 -12.36
C ASP A 115 -1.76 -9.66 -13.37
N VAL A 116 -0.53 -9.36 -12.96
CA VAL A 116 0.45 -8.61 -13.73
C VAL A 116 1.78 -9.36 -13.60
N PRO A 117 2.51 -9.59 -14.70
CA PRO A 117 3.79 -10.27 -14.64
C PRO A 117 4.81 -9.46 -13.82
N PRO A 118 5.79 -10.13 -13.18
CA PRO A 118 6.79 -9.46 -12.36
C PRO A 118 7.56 -8.35 -13.09
N GLU A 119 7.81 -8.49 -14.41
CA GLU A 119 8.52 -7.46 -15.19
C GLU A 119 7.72 -6.16 -15.26
N ALA A 120 6.41 -6.25 -15.48
CA ALA A 120 5.54 -5.07 -15.54
C ALA A 120 5.38 -4.41 -14.17
N LEU A 121 5.34 -5.19 -13.08
CA LEU A 121 5.36 -4.65 -11.71
C LEU A 121 6.70 -3.95 -11.39
N ALA A 122 7.82 -4.48 -11.86
CA ALA A 122 9.14 -3.86 -11.71
C ALA A 122 9.22 -2.54 -12.49
N SER A 123 8.73 -2.51 -13.74
CA SER A 123 8.64 -1.31 -14.57
C SER A 123 7.73 -0.23 -13.96
N ALA A 124 6.63 -0.65 -13.33
CA ALA A 124 5.71 0.22 -12.61
C ALA A 124 6.31 0.84 -11.32
N ARG A 125 7.48 0.36 -10.90
CA ARG A 125 8.19 0.75 -9.67
C ARG A 125 7.27 0.66 -8.45
N ALA A 126 6.79 -0.55 -8.17
CA ALA A 126 5.95 -0.85 -7.01
C ALA A 126 6.56 -0.26 -5.71
N THR A 127 5.74 0.52 -5.00
CA THR A 127 6.09 1.13 -3.71
C THR A 127 6.19 0.05 -2.63
N GLY A 128 6.65 0.41 -1.42
CA GLY A 128 6.65 -0.53 -0.29
C GLY A 128 5.26 -1.14 -0.02
N ALA A 129 4.20 -0.34 -0.12
CA ALA A 129 2.82 -0.80 0.01
C ALA A 129 2.41 -1.72 -1.16
N GLY A 130 2.76 -1.34 -2.41
CA GLY A 130 2.52 -2.18 -3.58
C GLY A 130 3.19 -3.56 -3.46
N ARG A 131 4.45 -3.59 -3.00
CA ARG A 131 5.21 -4.83 -2.75
C ARG A 131 4.58 -5.70 -1.67
N LEU A 132 4.07 -5.09 -0.59
CA LEU A 132 3.37 -5.82 0.47
C LEU A 132 2.05 -6.45 0.00
N LEU A 133 1.40 -5.86 -1.00
CA LEU A 133 0.18 -6.38 -1.59
C LEU A 133 0.42 -7.32 -2.78
N SER A 134 1.67 -7.44 -3.23
CA SER A 134 2.13 -8.30 -4.34
C SER A 134 3.17 -9.34 -3.89
N ILE A 135 3.20 -9.71 -2.60
CA ILE A 135 4.27 -10.55 -2.01
C ILE A 135 4.37 -11.93 -2.66
N ARG A 136 3.27 -12.47 -3.20
CA ARG A 136 3.26 -13.80 -3.82
C ARG A 136 3.77 -13.72 -5.26
N LYS A 137 4.89 -14.37 -5.54
CA LYS A 137 5.43 -14.51 -6.91
C LYS A 137 4.34 -15.04 -7.85
N GLY A 138 4.09 -14.32 -8.95
CA GLY A 138 3.08 -14.68 -9.96
C GLY A 138 1.63 -14.33 -9.60
N GLN A 139 1.38 -13.68 -8.46
CA GLN A 139 0.10 -13.07 -8.14
C GLN A 139 0.33 -11.56 -8.15
N GLY A 140 -0.45 -10.81 -8.94
CA GLY A 140 -0.21 -9.38 -9.13
C GLY A 140 -0.61 -8.57 -7.89
N VAL A 141 -1.52 -7.61 -8.03
CA VAL A 141 -1.91 -6.74 -6.91
C VAL A 141 -3.31 -7.03 -6.42
N SER A 142 -3.44 -7.25 -5.11
CA SER A 142 -4.71 -7.54 -4.44
C SER A 142 -5.40 -6.29 -3.91
N TYR A 143 -6.70 -6.16 -4.17
CA TYR A 143 -7.59 -5.13 -3.65
C TYR A 143 -8.67 -5.78 -2.79
N THR A 144 -8.84 -5.33 -1.56
CA THR A 144 -9.85 -5.84 -0.61
C THR A 144 -10.97 -4.83 -0.40
N THR A 145 -12.11 -5.24 0.15
CA THR A 145 -13.20 -4.34 0.56
C THR A 145 -12.78 -3.26 1.56
N LYS A 146 -11.65 -3.44 2.24
CA LYS A 146 -11.08 -2.43 3.15
C LYS A 146 -10.31 -1.33 2.39
N MET A 147 -9.97 -1.58 1.12
CA MET A 147 -9.21 -0.66 0.29
C MET A 147 -10.08 0.07 -0.74
N ILE A 148 -11.18 -0.53 -1.18
CA ILE A 148 -12.08 0.06 -2.20
C ILE A 148 -13.41 0.46 -1.55
N ASP A 149 -14.03 1.52 -2.07
CA ASP A 149 -15.33 2.02 -1.56
C ASP A 149 -16.54 1.37 -2.25
N ILE A 150 -16.32 0.43 -3.15
CA ILE A 150 -17.36 -0.26 -3.92
C ILE A 150 -17.31 -1.78 -3.66
N PRO A 151 -18.40 -2.52 -3.95
CA PRO A 151 -18.38 -3.98 -3.91
C PRO A 151 -17.27 -4.58 -4.78
N LEU A 152 -16.64 -5.68 -4.32
CA LEU A 152 -15.56 -6.35 -5.03
C LEU A 152 -15.97 -6.82 -6.44
N LYS A 153 -17.23 -7.23 -6.60
CA LYS A 153 -17.78 -7.63 -7.90
C LYS A 153 -17.78 -6.45 -8.87
N ASP A 154 -18.39 -5.33 -8.47
CA ASP A 154 -18.45 -4.12 -9.30
C ASP A 154 -17.06 -3.58 -9.64
N PHE A 155 -16.11 -3.70 -8.71
CA PHE A 155 -14.70 -3.40 -8.96
C PHE A 155 -14.11 -4.29 -10.06
N ALA A 156 -14.24 -5.62 -9.92
CA ALA A 156 -13.72 -6.56 -10.90
C ALA A 156 -14.36 -6.35 -12.29
N ASP A 157 -15.68 -6.17 -12.33
CA ASP A 157 -16.45 -5.95 -13.56
C ASP A 157 -16.03 -4.63 -14.24
N THR A 158 -15.80 -3.56 -13.46
CA THR A 158 -15.31 -2.28 -14.00
C THR A 158 -13.92 -2.42 -14.60
N VAL A 159 -12.98 -3.08 -13.90
CA VAL A 159 -11.61 -3.26 -14.41
C VAL A 159 -11.60 -4.14 -15.65
N HIS A 160 -12.38 -5.23 -15.66
CA HIS A 160 -12.55 -6.10 -16.83
C HIS A 160 -13.12 -5.36 -18.04
N ALA A 161 -14.15 -4.53 -17.83
CA ALA A 161 -14.75 -3.74 -18.90
C ALA A 161 -13.74 -2.75 -19.51
N TYR A 162 -12.96 -2.07 -18.67
CA TYR A 162 -11.92 -1.15 -19.12
C TYR A 162 -10.78 -1.86 -19.86
N ALA A 163 -10.30 -2.99 -19.35
CA ALA A 163 -9.26 -3.79 -20.01
C ALA A 163 -9.72 -4.26 -21.40
N ASN A 164 -10.94 -4.79 -21.50
CA ASN A 164 -11.50 -5.24 -22.77
C ASN A 164 -11.71 -4.09 -23.76
N ALA A 165 -12.18 -2.94 -23.30
CA ALA A 165 -12.37 -1.77 -24.14
C ALA A 165 -11.04 -1.19 -24.65
N ALA A 166 -10.01 -1.13 -23.80
CA ALA A 166 -8.68 -0.66 -24.19
C ALA A 166 -8.00 -1.61 -25.19
N LEU A 167 -8.06 -2.93 -24.95
CA LEU A 167 -7.47 -3.92 -25.84
C LEU A 167 -8.16 -4.00 -27.21
N ARG A 168 -9.43 -3.61 -27.31
CA ARG A 168 -10.16 -3.50 -28.58
C ARG A 168 -9.83 -2.23 -29.37
N GLN A 169 -9.38 -1.16 -28.71
CA GLN A 169 -8.98 0.09 -29.38
C GLN A 169 -7.55 0.04 -29.93
N GLY A 170 -6.71 -0.84 -29.36
CA GLY A 170 -5.33 -1.07 -29.84
C GLY A 170 -5.20 -2.16 -30.92
N ARG A 171 -6.31 -2.74 -31.38
CA ARG A 171 -6.39 -3.67 -32.51
C ARG A 171 -7.13 -3.00 -33.66
#